data_AF-A0A853JS17-F1
#
_entry.id   AF-A0A853JS17-F1
#
_cell.length_a   1.000
_cell.length_b   1.000
_cell.length_c   1.000
_cell.angle_alpha   90.00
_cell.angle_beta   90.00
_cell.angle_gamma   90.00
#
_symmetry.space_group_name_H-M   'P 1'
#
loop_
_entity.id
_entity.type
_entity.pdbx_description
1 polymer ?
#
loop_
_entity_poly.entity_id
_entity_poly.type
_entity_poly.pdbx_seq_one_letter_code
_entity_poly.pdbx_strand_id
1 'polypeptide(L)'
;MAKGTKIRLEMDSAHKILSKRKLGKGGKAQKKLLTEIRRATDPYVPMDTGHLKNTARIVPSKGQLIYPGPYARYQYYGKVMGPNIPILQDGMLEGFFSKAPKKLTNKKLKYAGAPMRGSHWATRAWAARGDAIVRAVAGMIGGKAK
;
A
#
# COMPACT_ATOMS: atom_id res chain seq x y z
N MET A 1 9.75 22.54 54.70
CA MET A 1 8.70 21.64 54.18
C MET A 1 8.18 22.21 52.87
N ALA A 2 8.35 21.52 51.74
CA ALA A 2 7.85 22.01 50.45
C ALA A 2 6.31 21.88 50.42
N LYS A 3 5.60 22.99 50.21
CA LYS A 3 4.14 22.97 49.99
C LYS A 3 3.86 22.34 48.63
N GLY A 4 3.29 21.14 48.64
CA GLY A 4 2.80 20.48 47.42
C GLY A 4 1.63 21.27 46.83
N THR A 5 1.74 21.66 45.56
CA THR A 5 0.64 22.32 44.84
C THR A 5 -0.33 21.25 44.32
N LYS A 6 -1.59 21.31 44.74
CA LYS A 6 -2.66 20.47 44.19
C LYS A 6 -3.21 21.13 42.93
N ILE A 7 -3.10 20.43 41.79
CA ILE A 7 -3.67 20.85 40.51
C ILE A 7 -4.85 19.93 40.19
N ARG A 8 -5.99 20.52 39.80
CA ARG A 8 -7.16 19.79 39.28
C ARG A 8 -7.26 20.06 37.79
N LEU A 9 -7.28 19.00 37.00
CA LEU A 9 -7.38 19.08 35.54
C LEU A 9 -8.80 18.66 35.12
N GLU A 10 -9.52 19.56 34.46
CA GLU A 10 -10.79 19.24 33.82
C GLU A 10 -10.53 18.86 32.36
N MET A 11 -10.87 17.62 32.01
CA MET A 11 -10.62 17.08 30.68
C MET A 11 -11.79 16.20 30.24
N ASP A 12 -12.15 16.31 28.97
CA ASP A 12 -13.11 15.41 28.34
C ASP A 12 -12.62 13.95 28.42
N SER A 13 -13.55 12.99 28.46
CA SER A 13 -13.18 11.58 28.39
C SER A 13 -12.42 11.26 27.09
N ALA A 14 -11.51 10.28 27.15
CA ALA A 14 -10.72 9.88 26.00
C ALA A 14 -11.58 9.56 24.77
N HIS A 15 -12.73 8.90 24.97
CA HIS A 15 -13.67 8.59 23.90
C HIS A 15 -14.25 9.86 23.23
N LYS A 16 -14.62 10.86 24.04
CA LYS A 16 -15.15 12.15 23.55
C LYS A 16 -14.06 12.92 22.78
N ILE A 17 -12.82 12.91 23.26
CA ILE A 17 -11.68 13.50 22.55
C ILE A 17 -11.45 12.81 21.20
N LEU A 18 -11.40 11.47 21.17
CA LEU A 18 -11.20 10.70 19.94
C LEU A 18 -12.32 10.95 18.92
N SER A 19 -13.57 11.02 19.39
CA SER A 19 -14.74 11.31 18.55
C SER A 19 -14.64 12.72 17.94
N LYS A 20 -14.38 13.74 18.77
CA LYS A 20 -14.15 15.13 18.33
C LYS A 20 -13.03 15.22 17.28
N ARG A 21 -11.98 14.44 17.45
CA ARG A 21 -10.80 14.39 16.56
C ARG A 21 -10.96 13.43 15.38
N LYS A 22 -12.10 12.74 15.23
CA LYS A 22 -12.38 11.78 14.15
C LYS A 22 -11.45 10.55 14.15
N LEU A 23 -10.89 10.22 15.30
CA LEU A 23 -9.89 9.15 15.53
C LEU A 23 -10.52 7.83 16.02
N GLY A 24 -11.84 7.68 15.95
CA GLY A 24 -12.50 6.40 16.24
C GLY A 24 -11.98 5.28 15.30
N LYS A 25 -11.97 4.04 15.82
CA LYS A 25 -11.59 2.86 15.02
C LYS A 25 -12.53 2.70 13.82
N GLY A 26 -11.95 2.47 12.64
CA GLY A 26 -12.64 2.48 11.35
C GLY A 26 -13.17 3.86 10.91
N GLY A 27 -12.87 4.92 11.67
CA GLY A 27 -13.45 6.24 11.50
C GLY A 27 -12.89 7.04 10.33
N LYS A 28 -13.32 8.31 10.27
CA LYS A 28 -13.02 9.19 9.12
C LYS A 28 -11.52 9.40 8.90
N ALA A 29 -10.70 9.47 9.96
CA ALA A 29 -9.25 9.62 9.83
C ALA A 29 -8.60 8.41 9.13
N GLN A 30 -8.95 7.18 9.53
CA GLN A 30 -8.43 5.97 8.89
C GLN A 30 -8.91 5.83 7.45
N LYS A 31 -10.18 6.15 7.17
CA LYS A 31 -10.70 6.17 5.79
C LYS A 31 -9.95 7.17 4.91
N LYS A 32 -9.68 8.39 5.41
CA LYS A 32 -8.91 9.41 4.70
C LYS A 32 -7.49 8.93 4.43
N LEU A 33 -6.79 8.43 5.45
CA LEU A 33 -5.43 7.88 5.32
C LEU A 33 -5.37 6.83 4.21
N LEU A 34 -6.25 5.82 4.25
CA LEU A 34 -6.25 4.74 3.26
C LEU A 34 -6.65 5.23 1.85
N THR A 35 -7.49 6.25 1.76
CA THR A 35 -7.86 6.88 0.48
C THR A 35 -6.67 7.61 -0.14
N GLU A 36 -5.94 8.38 0.67
CA GLU A 36 -4.72 9.08 0.21
C GLU A 36 -3.61 8.08 -0.16
N ILE A 37 -3.44 7.01 0.63
CA ILE A 37 -2.53 5.92 0.26
C ILE A 37 -2.94 5.32 -1.09
N ARG A 38 -4.21 4.94 -1.28
CA ARG A 38 -4.68 4.38 -2.55
C ARG A 38 -4.42 5.33 -3.73
N ARG A 39 -4.72 6.62 -3.56
CA ARG A 39 -4.48 7.64 -4.60
C ARG A 39 -2.99 7.79 -4.90
N ALA A 40 -2.14 7.77 -3.88
CA ALA A 40 -0.70 7.90 -4.03
C ALA A 40 -0.06 6.67 -4.68
N THR A 41 -0.56 5.47 -4.40
CA THR A 41 -0.04 4.21 -4.91
C THR A 41 -0.51 3.91 -6.34
N ASP A 42 -1.67 4.41 -6.76
CA ASP A 42 -2.28 4.19 -8.07
C ASP A 42 -1.33 4.30 -9.30
N PRO A 43 -0.49 5.35 -9.42
CA PRO A 43 0.45 5.45 -10.54
C PRO A 43 1.60 4.44 -10.49
N TYR A 44 1.84 3.81 -9.34
CA TYR A 44 2.91 2.81 -9.15
C TYR A 44 2.42 1.37 -9.36
N VAL A 45 1.11 1.13 -9.30
CA VAL A 45 0.54 -0.22 -9.46
C VAL A 45 0.89 -0.76 -10.85
N PRO A 46 1.36 -2.03 -10.98
CA PRO A 46 1.53 -2.68 -12.27
C PRO A 46 0.28 -2.54 -13.15
N MET A 47 0.49 -2.11 -14.40
CA MET A 47 -0.59 -1.94 -15.38
C MET A 47 -0.46 -3.00 -16.46
N ASP A 48 -1.50 -3.81 -16.56
CA ASP A 48 -1.77 -4.71 -17.67
C ASP A 48 -3.21 -4.39 -18.12
N THR A 49 -4.18 -5.28 -17.89
CA THR A 49 -5.62 -4.98 -18.06
C THR A 49 -6.18 -3.98 -17.04
N GLY A 50 -5.42 -3.65 -15.99
CA GLY A 50 -5.82 -2.73 -14.92
C GLY A 50 -6.60 -3.36 -13.76
N HIS A 51 -6.90 -4.67 -13.82
CA HIS A 51 -7.69 -5.34 -12.78
C HIS A 51 -7.09 -5.19 -11.38
N LEU A 52 -5.78 -5.40 -11.20
CA LEU A 52 -5.09 -5.26 -9.91
C LEU A 52 -5.34 -3.90 -9.24
N LYS A 53 -5.28 -2.84 -10.04
CA LYS A 53 -5.49 -1.45 -9.60
C LYS A 53 -6.96 -1.19 -9.28
N ASN A 54 -7.85 -1.61 -10.17
CA ASN A 54 -9.26 -1.28 -10.10
C ASN A 54 -9.98 -2.03 -8.98
N THR A 55 -9.58 -3.27 -8.69
CA THR A 55 -10.18 -4.09 -7.63
C THR A 55 -9.56 -3.88 -6.25
N ALA A 56 -8.57 -2.99 -6.12
CA ALA A 56 -8.08 -2.58 -4.82
C ALA A 56 -9.24 -2.11 -3.94
N ARG A 57 -9.23 -2.44 -2.65
CA ARG A 57 -10.32 -2.06 -1.72
C ARG A 57 -9.77 -1.58 -0.39
N ILE A 58 -10.46 -0.60 0.17
CA ILE A 58 -10.12 0.01 1.46
C ILE A 58 -10.98 -0.64 2.54
N VAL A 59 -10.35 -1.08 3.63
CA VAL A 59 -11.02 -1.65 4.80
C VAL A 59 -10.62 -0.83 6.04
N PRO A 60 -11.34 0.28 6.32
CA PRO A 60 -10.96 1.20 7.40
C PRO A 60 -10.93 0.54 8.77
N SER A 61 -11.90 -0.33 9.08
CA SER A 61 -11.99 -1.03 10.37
C SER A 61 -10.76 -1.88 10.71
N LYS A 62 -10.04 -2.34 9.68
CA LYS A 62 -8.79 -3.10 9.79
C LYS A 62 -7.54 -2.26 9.49
N GLY A 63 -7.70 -1.01 9.06
CA GLY A 63 -6.57 -0.18 8.62
C GLY A 63 -5.88 -0.69 7.36
N GLN A 64 -6.59 -1.35 6.44
CA GLN A 64 -5.99 -2.07 5.32
C GLN A 64 -6.38 -1.51 3.95
N LEU A 65 -5.42 -1.43 3.04
CA LEU A 65 -5.63 -1.33 1.60
C LEU A 65 -5.27 -2.68 0.99
N ILE A 66 -6.27 -3.37 0.42
CA ILE A 66 -6.13 -4.74 -0.07
C ILE A 66 -6.11 -4.72 -1.59
N TYR A 67 -5.12 -5.39 -2.18
CA TYR A 67 -5.06 -5.71 -3.61
C TYR A 67 -5.42 -7.19 -3.77
N PRO A 68 -6.67 -7.53 -4.15
CA PRO A 68 -7.10 -8.91 -4.27
C PRO A 68 -6.53 -9.57 -5.53
N GLY A 69 -6.54 -10.91 -5.54
CA GLY A 69 -6.19 -11.72 -6.70
C GLY A 69 -4.95 -12.59 -6.49
N PRO A 70 -4.90 -13.78 -7.13
CA PRO A 70 -3.83 -14.75 -6.92
C PRO A 70 -2.45 -14.24 -7.38
N TYR A 71 -2.43 -13.30 -8.33
CA TYR A 71 -1.20 -12.71 -8.88
C TYR A 71 -0.70 -11.51 -8.06
N ALA A 72 -1.48 -10.94 -7.12
CA ALA A 72 -1.11 -9.70 -6.44
C ALA A 72 0.22 -9.85 -5.69
N ARG A 73 0.42 -10.97 -4.99
CA ARG A 73 1.67 -11.28 -4.29
C ARG A 73 2.86 -11.45 -5.24
N TYR A 74 2.65 -12.15 -6.34
CA TYR A 74 3.68 -12.36 -7.37
C TYR A 74 4.13 -11.02 -7.97
N GLN A 75 3.17 -10.17 -8.35
CA GLN A 75 3.45 -8.84 -8.88
C GLN A 75 4.11 -7.93 -7.84
N TYR A 76 3.76 -8.08 -6.55
CA TYR A 76 4.35 -7.27 -5.49
C TYR A 76 5.85 -7.53 -5.32
N TYR A 77 6.28 -8.80 -5.35
CA TYR A 77 7.71 -9.11 -5.27
C TYR A 77 8.43 -8.97 -6.62
N GLY A 78 7.72 -9.15 -7.73
CA GLY A 78 8.24 -8.90 -9.07
C GLY A 78 9.43 -9.74 -9.47
N LYS A 79 9.44 -11.02 -9.09
CA LYS A 79 10.46 -11.99 -9.51
C LYS A 79 9.84 -12.97 -10.49
N VAL A 80 10.53 -13.26 -11.58
CA VAL A 80 10.11 -14.24 -12.58
C VAL A 80 10.07 -15.62 -11.93
N MET A 81 9.00 -16.38 -12.16
CA MET A 81 8.94 -17.80 -11.85
C MET A 81 9.43 -18.64 -13.03
N GLY A 82 10.13 -19.74 -12.75
CA GLY A 82 10.63 -20.70 -13.73
C GLY A 82 10.52 -22.15 -13.22
N PRO A 83 11.06 -23.15 -13.93
CA PRO A 83 11.96 -23.02 -15.09
C PRO A 83 11.28 -22.42 -16.32
N ASN A 84 11.97 -21.55 -17.06
CA ASN A 84 11.50 -21.00 -18.34
C ASN A 84 12.33 -21.62 -19.45
N ILE A 85 11.83 -22.74 -19.98
CA ILE A 85 12.49 -23.52 -21.02
C ILE A 85 12.08 -22.91 -22.37
N PRO A 86 13.04 -22.50 -23.23
CA PRO A 86 12.71 -21.90 -24.52
C PRO A 86 12.01 -22.92 -25.43
N ILE A 87 11.03 -22.46 -26.19
CA ILE A 87 10.42 -23.16 -27.30
C ILE A 87 11.06 -22.60 -28.56
N LEU A 88 11.70 -23.47 -29.34
CA LEU A 88 12.32 -23.11 -30.61
C LEU A 88 11.52 -23.75 -31.76
N GLN A 89 11.22 -22.97 -32.79
CA GLN A 89 10.69 -23.45 -34.06
C GLN A 89 11.65 -22.99 -35.16
N ASP A 90 12.16 -23.92 -35.96
CA ASP A 90 13.14 -23.65 -37.02
C ASP A 90 14.39 -22.85 -36.56
N GLY A 91 14.82 -23.10 -35.32
CA GLY A 91 15.96 -22.40 -34.70
C GLY A 91 15.64 -21.00 -34.16
N MET A 92 14.40 -20.51 -34.32
CA MET A 92 13.93 -19.21 -33.82
C MET A 92 13.19 -19.36 -32.49
N LEU A 93 13.39 -18.39 -31.58
CA LEU A 93 12.72 -18.37 -30.28
C LEU A 93 11.28 -17.92 -30.42
N GLU A 94 10.34 -18.86 -30.24
CA GLU A 94 8.90 -18.56 -30.30
C GLU A 94 8.27 -18.32 -28.93
N GLY A 95 8.85 -18.88 -27.86
CA GLY A 95 8.27 -18.72 -26.55
C GLY A 95 9.02 -19.41 -25.43
N PHE A 96 8.36 -19.51 -24.28
CA PHE A 96 8.86 -20.23 -23.12
C PHE A 96 7.74 -21.04 -22.51
N PHE A 97 8.06 -22.25 -22.05
CA PHE A 97 7.19 -23.03 -21.19
C PHE A 97 7.83 -23.30 -19.84
N SER A 98 7.00 -23.71 -18.89
CA SER A 98 7.45 -24.09 -17.54
C SER A 98 6.80 -25.39 -17.11
N LYS A 99 7.61 -26.35 -16.66
CA LYS A 99 7.12 -27.53 -15.94
C LYS A 99 6.95 -27.21 -14.45
N ALA A 100 5.87 -27.68 -13.84
CA ALA A 100 5.68 -27.59 -12.40
C ALA A 100 6.66 -28.54 -11.67
N PRO A 101 7.06 -28.24 -10.42
CA PRO A 101 6.70 -27.07 -9.61
C PRO A 101 7.49 -25.81 -9.99
N LYS A 102 6.80 -24.66 -10.06
CA LYS A 102 7.43 -23.37 -10.36
C LYS A 102 8.18 -22.82 -9.15
N LYS A 103 9.39 -22.30 -9.35
CA LYS A 103 10.23 -21.66 -8.32
C LYS A 103 10.52 -20.22 -8.69
N LEU A 104 10.66 -19.36 -7.68
CA LEU A 104 11.10 -17.98 -7.88
C LEU A 104 12.56 -17.97 -8.35
N THR A 105 12.83 -17.22 -9.41
CA THR A 105 14.19 -16.97 -9.91
C THR A 105 14.72 -15.64 -9.37
N ASN A 106 16.01 -15.35 -9.59
CA ASN A 106 16.60 -14.05 -9.27
C ASN A 106 16.30 -12.97 -10.31
N LYS A 107 15.67 -13.32 -11.44
CA LYS A 107 15.34 -12.38 -12.51
C LYS A 107 14.12 -11.56 -12.15
N LYS A 108 14.20 -10.23 -12.33
CA LYS A 108 13.08 -9.31 -12.08
C LYS A 108 12.06 -9.35 -13.22
N LEU A 109 10.78 -9.17 -12.89
CA LEU A 109 9.72 -8.92 -13.87
C LEU A 109 9.94 -7.57 -14.55
N LYS A 110 9.57 -7.52 -15.83
CA LYS A 110 9.46 -6.27 -16.59
C LYS A 110 8.00 -5.80 -16.53
N TYR A 111 7.81 -4.50 -16.34
CA TYR A 111 6.49 -3.89 -16.21
C TYR A 111 6.30 -2.81 -17.28
N ALA A 112 5.11 -2.73 -17.85
CA ALA A 112 4.71 -1.58 -18.65
C ALA A 112 4.65 -0.33 -17.77
N GLY A 113 5.24 0.79 -18.23
CA GLY A 113 5.35 2.03 -17.46
C GLY A 113 6.39 1.99 -16.33
N ALA A 114 7.33 1.05 -16.36
CA ALA A 114 8.54 1.12 -15.55
C ALA A 114 9.36 2.40 -15.91
N PRO A 115 10.06 3.03 -14.96
CA PRO A 115 10.31 2.56 -13.59
C PRO A 115 9.22 2.94 -12.59
N MET A 116 8.26 3.80 -12.94
CA MET A 116 7.21 4.25 -12.03
C MET A 116 6.35 3.06 -11.56
N ARG A 117 5.87 2.26 -12.52
CA ARG A 117 5.08 1.05 -12.25
C ARG A 117 5.98 -0.15 -11.99
N GLY A 118 5.59 -0.99 -11.01
CA GLY A 118 6.28 -2.26 -10.78
C GLY A 118 6.16 -2.81 -9.36
N SER A 119 7.02 -3.75 -9.01
CA SER A 119 7.06 -4.42 -7.70
C SER A 119 7.13 -3.47 -6.51
N HIS A 120 6.65 -3.85 -5.33
CA HIS A 120 6.70 -3.02 -4.12
C HIS A 120 6.07 -1.62 -4.30
N TRP A 121 5.08 -1.49 -5.20
CA TRP A 121 4.46 -0.21 -5.55
C TRP A 121 3.97 0.57 -4.34
N ALA A 122 3.38 -0.12 -3.35
CA ALA A 122 2.87 0.50 -2.13
C ALA A 122 4.00 1.08 -1.27
N THR A 123 5.08 0.33 -1.07
CA THR A 123 6.25 0.77 -0.32
C THR A 123 6.95 1.93 -1.01
N ARG A 124 7.13 1.87 -2.34
CA ARG A 124 7.75 2.97 -3.10
C ARG A 124 6.91 4.25 -3.04
N ALA A 125 5.60 4.14 -3.24
CA ALA A 125 4.72 5.28 -3.16
C ALA A 125 4.69 5.90 -1.75
N TRP A 126 4.73 5.08 -0.69
CA TRP A 126 4.85 5.57 0.67
C TRP A 126 6.18 6.28 0.91
N ALA A 127 7.30 5.70 0.46
CA ALA A 127 8.60 6.35 0.57
C ALA A 127 8.64 7.71 -0.15
N ALA A 128 7.98 7.83 -1.31
CA ALA A 128 7.97 9.06 -2.08
C ALA A 128 6.95 10.11 -1.60
N ARG A 129 5.82 9.69 -1.02
CA ARG A 129 4.66 10.57 -0.77
C ARG A 129 4.10 10.49 0.65
N GLY A 130 4.71 9.70 1.54
CA GLY A 130 4.26 9.46 2.90
C GLY A 130 4.05 10.74 3.69
N ASP A 131 5.00 11.67 3.65
CA ASP A 131 4.92 12.93 4.39
C ASP A 131 3.75 13.81 3.94
N ALA A 132 3.43 13.80 2.64
CA ALA A 132 2.27 14.52 2.12
C ALA A 132 0.96 13.89 2.59
N ILE A 133 0.89 12.55 2.64
CA ILE A 133 -0.26 11.81 3.15
C ILE A 133 -0.47 12.12 4.64
N VAL A 134 0.61 12.07 5.43
CA VAL A 134 0.57 12.36 6.87
C VAL A 134 0.11 13.80 7.13
N ARG A 135 0.64 14.78 6.38
CA ARG A 135 0.20 16.18 6.47
C ARG A 135 -1.29 16.35 6.15
N ALA A 136 -1.78 15.70 5.10
CA ALA A 136 -3.19 15.76 4.72
C ALA A 136 -4.11 15.18 5.81
N VAL A 137 -3.71 14.07 6.45
CA VAL A 137 -4.47 13.46 7.55
C VAL A 137 -4.39 14.32 8.82
N ALA A 138 -3.21 14.87 9.15
CA ALA A 138 -3.01 15.74 10.31
C ALA A 138 -3.92 16.98 10.25
N GLY A 139 -3.99 17.65 9.09
CA GLY A 139 -4.88 18.79 8.89
C GLY A 139 -6.36 18.44 9.12
N MET A 140 -6.81 17.26 8.69
CA MET A 140 -8.20 16.81 8.89
C MET A 140 -8.59 16.60 10.36
N ILE A 141 -7.64 16.17 11.19
CA ILE A 141 -7.85 15.89 12.63
C ILE A 141 -7.47 17.07 13.53
N GLY A 142 -7.06 18.21 12.94
CA GLY A 142 -6.60 19.39 13.66
C GLY A 142 -5.27 19.17 14.40
N GLY A 143 -4.41 18.29 13.87
CA GLY A 143 -3.06 18.03 14.35
C GLY A 143 -2.00 18.68 13.46
N LYS A 144 -0.73 18.54 13.85
CA LYS A 144 0.43 18.97 13.05
C LYS A 144 1.31 17.76 12.78
N ALA A 145 1.70 17.57 11.52
CA ALA A 145 2.73 16.59 11.16
C ALA A 145 4.09 17.11 11.66
N LYS A 146 4.97 16.18 12.06
CA LYS A 146 6.36 16.49 12.39
C LYS A 146 7.21 16.53 11.14
#